data_AF-A0AAQ4EKQ8-F1
#
_entry.id   AF-A0AAQ4EKQ8-F1
#
_cell.length_a   1.000
_cell.length_b   1.000
_cell.length_c   1.000
_cell.angle_alpha   90.00
_cell.angle_beta   90.00
_cell.angle_gamma   90.00
#
_symmetry.space_group_name_H-M   'P 1'
#
loop_
_entity.id
_entity.type
_entity.pdbx_description
1 polymer ?
#
loop_
_entity_poly.entity_id
_entity_poly.type
_entity_poly.pdbx_seq_one_letter_code
_entity_poly.pdbx_strand_id
1 'polypeptide(L)'
;MVHSCPQCEMAETPSFGRGVAVLTPKGKGSFKLDVSALEELLLADKVKNKPVVVVSVVGIFRKGKSFLLNFFIRYLRSRCQSDWLNEPNTVHDGFVWRGGSERETQGILLWNEVFLVVTPQGKEVAVVLMDTQGTFDRKSTTTESAKIFSLSALLSSVLIYNISQNIGEDDLQHLQLFCDYGCLVKKDVIGAPFQKLLFLVRDWSYPYEFEYGEKGGKQLLTKALQTSDEQEEQLRKLREDIRSSFEEIACFLLPYPGSQVATGPEYKGLLGEIDSSFLKHMEQLMLTVLHPRNLQPKRVKSVPVTCAQLCTYFQVYAEAFKSGEIPDAKTMREATGAANNLSALTDALNFYVHEMNQFCSGTRSQDEANLSVTHRMLRDAAVQKFYSVPKLGGKDLEETYKERMLA
;
A
#
# COMPACT_ATOMS: atom_id res chain seq x y z
N MET A 1 -43.41 43.21 3.86
CA MET A 1 -42.00 43.01 4.24
C MET A 1 -41.82 41.57 4.64
N VAL A 2 -41.28 40.75 3.73
CA VAL A 2 -40.72 39.45 4.07
C VAL A 2 -39.39 39.41 3.31
N HIS A 3 -38.30 39.57 4.05
CA HIS A 3 -36.94 39.55 3.52
C HIS A 3 -36.60 38.11 3.12
N SER A 4 -36.29 37.88 1.85
CA SER A 4 -35.67 36.65 1.35
C SER A 4 -34.17 36.68 1.65
N CYS A 5 -33.71 35.75 2.49
CA CYS A 5 -32.30 35.49 2.75
C CYS A 5 -31.69 34.74 1.55
N PRO A 6 -30.64 35.25 0.86
CA PRO A 6 -30.01 34.56 -0.26
C PRO A 6 -28.76 33.82 0.21
N GLN A 7 -28.88 32.88 1.14
CA GLN A 7 -27.80 31.95 1.50
C GLN A 7 -28.38 30.61 1.98
N CYS A 8 -28.88 29.82 1.04
CA CYS A 8 -29.00 28.39 1.21
C CYS A 8 -28.88 27.74 -0.18
N GLU A 9 -28.17 26.62 -0.23
CA GLU A 9 -28.03 25.71 -1.38
C GLU A 9 -26.98 26.09 -2.43
N MET A 10 -25.71 25.96 -2.05
CA MET A 10 -24.82 25.12 -2.85
C MET A 10 -24.59 23.84 -2.04
N ALA A 11 -25.49 22.87 -2.19
CA ALA A 11 -25.18 21.50 -1.82
C ALA A 11 -23.96 21.09 -2.64
N GLU A 12 -22.83 20.84 -1.98
CA GLU A 12 -21.66 20.24 -2.61
C GLU A 12 -22.13 18.97 -3.33
N THR A 13 -22.03 18.97 -4.65
CA THR A 13 -22.19 17.75 -5.44
C THR A 13 -21.25 16.69 -4.85
N PRO A 14 -21.73 15.48 -4.50
CA PRO A 14 -20.86 14.46 -3.94
C PRO A 14 -19.76 14.18 -4.96
N SER A 15 -18.51 14.49 -4.61
CA SER A 15 -17.39 14.18 -5.49
C SER A 15 -17.31 12.66 -5.61
N PHE A 16 -17.72 12.12 -6.75
CA PHE A 16 -17.54 10.70 -7.03
C PHE A 16 -16.04 10.37 -6.88
N GLY A 17 -15.73 9.35 -6.06
CA GLY A 17 -14.35 8.93 -5.87
C GLY A 17 -13.74 8.44 -7.18
N ARG A 18 -12.41 8.55 -7.32
CA ARG A 18 -11.68 8.13 -8.52
C ARG A 18 -10.32 7.55 -8.18
N GLY A 19 -9.83 6.66 -9.04
CA GLY A 19 -8.43 6.25 -9.04
C GLY A 19 -7.55 7.37 -9.61
N VAL A 20 -6.53 7.77 -8.84
CA VAL A 20 -5.54 8.79 -9.19
C VAL A 20 -4.26 8.07 -9.60
N ALA A 21 -3.86 8.21 -10.87
CA ALA A 21 -2.61 7.63 -11.36
C ALA A 21 -1.42 8.41 -10.79
N VAL A 22 -0.76 7.84 -9.78
CA VAL A 22 0.40 8.46 -9.13
C VAL A 22 1.70 8.05 -9.81
N LEU A 23 1.76 6.87 -10.43
CA LEU A 23 2.90 6.41 -11.20
C LEU A 23 2.43 5.96 -12.58
N THR A 24 3.03 6.49 -13.64
CA THR A 24 2.66 6.16 -15.03
C THR A 24 3.87 5.68 -15.84
N PRO A 25 3.77 4.60 -16.63
CA PRO A 25 4.85 4.18 -17.52
C PRO A 25 5.05 5.22 -18.64
N LYS A 26 6.31 5.53 -18.96
CA LYS A 26 6.70 6.41 -20.08
C LYS A 26 7.26 5.64 -21.29
N GLY A 27 7.27 4.31 -21.22
CA GLY A 27 7.90 3.42 -22.19
C GLY A 27 9.38 3.17 -21.89
N LYS A 28 9.94 2.14 -22.54
CA LYS A 28 11.32 1.67 -22.34
C LYS A 28 11.68 1.38 -20.88
N GLY A 29 10.72 0.92 -20.06
CA GLY A 29 10.99 0.59 -18.66
C GLY A 29 11.06 1.76 -17.68
N SER A 30 10.81 2.99 -18.14
CA SER A 30 10.84 4.20 -17.31
C SER A 30 9.45 4.60 -16.78
N PHE A 31 9.43 5.31 -15.65
CA PHE A 31 8.20 5.78 -15.00
C PHE A 31 8.21 7.30 -14.78
N LYS A 32 7.01 7.89 -14.70
CA LYS A 32 6.76 9.24 -14.22
C LYS A 32 5.92 9.17 -12.97
N LEU A 33 6.44 9.76 -11.89
CA LEU A 33 5.68 10.04 -10.68
C LEU A 33 4.92 11.37 -10.85
N ASP A 34 3.65 11.38 -10.49
CA ASP A 34 2.87 12.61 -10.30
C ASP A 34 2.95 13.04 -8.84
N VAL A 35 3.95 13.88 -8.56
CA VAL A 35 4.24 14.35 -7.20
C VAL A 35 3.07 15.17 -6.64
N SER A 36 2.50 16.07 -7.44
CA SER A 36 1.40 16.92 -7.01
C SER A 36 0.17 16.11 -6.61
N ALA A 37 -0.21 15.11 -7.41
CA ALA A 37 -1.34 14.25 -7.09
C ALA A 37 -1.11 13.40 -5.83
N LEU A 38 0.13 12.94 -5.63
CA LEU A 38 0.51 12.18 -4.43
C LEU A 38 0.49 13.05 -3.17
N GLU A 39 1.00 14.28 -3.26
CA GLU A 39 1.04 15.25 -2.16
C GLU A 39 -0.37 15.71 -1.76
N GLU A 40 -1.24 15.99 -2.73
CA GLU A 40 -2.65 16.32 -2.48
C GLU A 40 -3.35 15.25 -1.63
N LEU A 41 -3.04 13.98 -1.89
CA LEU A 41 -3.65 12.83 -1.22
C LEU A 41 -3.04 12.56 0.16
N LEU A 42 -1.71 12.54 0.26
CA LEU A 42 -0.98 12.08 1.46
C LEU A 42 -0.57 13.20 2.42
N LEU A 43 -0.48 14.45 1.95
CA LEU A 43 -0.10 15.61 2.77
C LEU A 43 -1.30 16.45 3.24
N ALA A 44 -2.53 16.04 2.93
CA ALA A 44 -3.73 16.68 3.47
C ALA A 44 -3.71 16.69 5.01
N ASP A 45 -4.04 17.82 5.62
CA ASP A 45 -3.90 18.06 7.07
C ASP A 45 -4.58 17.01 7.94
N LYS A 46 -5.72 16.48 7.48
CA LYS A 46 -6.48 15.43 8.18
C LYS A 46 -5.73 14.09 8.29
N VAL A 47 -4.82 13.76 7.37
CA VAL A 47 -4.18 12.43 7.27
C VAL A 47 -2.65 12.46 7.39
N LYS A 48 -1.98 13.58 7.09
CA LYS A 48 -0.51 13.62 6.94
C LYS A 48 0.29 13.01 8.09
N ASN A 49 -0.20 13.19 9.32
CA ASN A 49 0.45 12.70 10.55
C ASN A 49 -0.10 11.35 11.05
N LYS A 50 -1.05 10.73 10.33
CA LYS A 50 -1.65 9.46 10.73
C LYS A 50 -0.77 8.29 10.28
N PRO A 51 -0.58 7.25 11.10
CA PRO A 51 0.02 6.01 10.66
C PRO A 51 -0.80 5.42 9.50
N VAL A 52 -0.12 5.01 8.43
CA VAL A 52 -0.78 4.61 7.19
C VAL A 52 -0.76 3.11 6.99
N VAL A 53 -1.90 2.51 6.68
CA VAL A 53 -2.08 1.15 6.18
C VAL A 53 -2.20 1.23 4.67
N VAL A 54 -1.39 0.47 3.94
CA VAL A 54 -1.40 0.48 2.47
C VAL A 54 -1.78 -0.91 1.99
N VAL A 55 -2.99 -1.03 1.43
CA VAL A 55 -3.50 -2.27 0.87
C VAL A 55 -3.29 -2.23 -0.64
N SER A 56 -2.42 -3.10 -1.13
CA SER A 56 -2.07 -3.22 -2.54
C SER A 56 -2.67 -4.49 -3.14
N VAL A 57 -3.21 -4.40 -4.34
CA VAL A 57 -3.59 -5.59 -5.13
C VAL A 57 -2.70 -5.67 -6.36
N VAL A 58 -1.84 -6.69 -6.40
CA VAL A 58 -0.95 -7.00 -7.52
C VAL A 58 -1.36 -8.30 -8.19
N GLY A 59 -0.89 -8.54 -9.41
CA GLY A 59 -1.05 -9.80 -10.12
C GLY A 59 -1.43 -9.63 -11.57
N ILE A 60 -1.63 -10.75 -12.25
CA ILE A 60 -1.75 -10.83 -13.71
C ILE A 60 -2.87 -9.91 -14.24
N PHE A 61 -2.66 -9.39 -15.44
CA PHE A 61 -3.62 -8.61 -16.18
C PHE A 61 -4.97 -9.33 -16.41
N ARG A 62 -6.08 -8.57 -16.39
CA ARG A 62 -7.48 -9.04 -16.59
C ARG A 62 -8.01 -10.06 -15.58
N LYS A 63 -7.49 -10.08 -14.36
CA LYS A 63 -7.99 -10.94 -13.26
C LYS A 63 -8.86 -10.22 -12.22
N GLY A 64 -9.55 -9.14 -12.62
CA GLY A 64 -10.55 -8.48 -11.78
C GLY A 64 -10.03 -7.82 -10.49
N LYS A 65 -8.84 -7.18 -10.54
CA LYS A 65 -8.24 -6.45 -9.40
C LYS A 65 -9.03 -5.19 -9.03
N SER A 66 -9.30 -4.33 -10.00
CA SER A 66 -10.10 -3.11 -9.78
C SER A 66 -11.53 -3.45 -9.34
N PHE A 67 -12.14 -4.50 -9.92
CA PHE A 67 -13.43 -5.04 -9.46
C PHE A 67 -13.39 -5.47 -7.98
N LEU A 68 -12.33 -6.16 -7.55
CA LEU A 68 -12.12 -6.54 -6.16
C LEU A 68 -12.00 -5.30 -5.25
N LEU A 69 -11.16 -4.33 -5.63
CA LEU A 69 -10.94 -3.11 -4.85
C LEU A 69 -12.21 -2.27 -4.65
N ASN A 70 -13.20 -2.38 -5.53
CA ASN A 70 -14.46 -1.69 -5.35
C ASN A 70 -15.29 -2.24 -4.18
N PHE A 71 -15.15 -3.54 -3.85
CA PHE A 71 -15.69 -4.08 -2.59
C PHE A 71 -14.96 -3.52 -1.36
N PHE A 72 -13.64 -3.29 -1.46
CA PHE A 72 -12.85 -2.70 -0.38
C PHE A 72 -13.30 -1.26 -0.11
N ILE A 73 -13.48 -0.47 -1.16
CA ILE A 73 -14.00 0.91 -1.07
C ILE A 73 -15.38 0.91 -0.41
N ARG A 74 -16.27 0.03 -0.87
CA ARG A 74 -17.61 -0.10 -0.31
C ARG A 74 -17.61 -0.45 1.18
N TYR A 75 -16.80 -1.44 1.57
CA TYR A 75 -16.64 -1.83 2.99
C TYR A 75 -16.08 -0.68 3.83
N LEU A 76 -15.05 0.03 3.35
CA LEU A 76 -14.47 1.16 4.09
C LEU A 76 -15.44 2.34 4.21
N ARG A 77 -16.23 2.64 3.17
CA ARG A 77 -17.27 3.68 3.20
C ARG A 77 -18.42 3.35 4.14
N SER A 78 -18.75 2.07 4.29
CA SER A 78 -19.69 1.60 5.32
C SER A 78 -19.13 1.71 6.75
N ARG A 79 -17.91 2.24 6.93
CA ARG A 79 -17.19 2.29 8.20
C ARG A 79 -16.95 0.90 8.80
N CYS A 80 -16.64 -0.07 7.92
CA CYS A 80 -16.37 -1.45 8.30
C CYS A 80 -17.55 -2.16 9.02
N GLN A 81 -18.79 -1.81 8.67
CA GLN A 81 -19.99 -2.42 9.23
C GLN A 81 -20.34 -3.72 8.49
N SER A 82 -21.05 -4.63 9.15
CA SER A 82 -21.39 -5.96 8.61
C SER A 82 -22.45 -5.92 7.50
N ASP A 83 -23.28 -4.88 7.46
CA ASP A 83 -24.36 -4.69 6.49
C ASP A 83 -23.90 -3.97 5.20
N TRP A 84 -22.60 -3.85 4.98
CA TRP A 84 -22.01 -3.13 3.84
C TRP A 84 -22.46 -3.64 2.46
N LEU A 85 -22.99 -4.86 2.36
CA LEU A 85 -23.58 -5.40 1.12
C LEU A 85 -25.06 -5.02 0.91
N ASN A 86 -25.74 -4.45 1.90
CA ASN A 86 -27.20 -4.27 1.86
C ASN A 86 -27.65 -3.14 0.91
N GLU A 87 -26.98 -1.99 0.87
CA GLU A 87 -27.21 -0.92 -0.12
C GLU A 87 -25.96 -0.04 -0.30
N PRO A 88 -25.75 0.62 -1.47
CA PRO A 88 -26.55 0.57 -2.71
C PRO A 88 -26.40 -0.76 -3.45
N ASN A 89 -27.35 -1.18 -4.31
CA ASN A 89 -27.28 -2.49 -4.99
C ASN A 89 -26.20 -2.64 -6.08
N THR A 90 -25.33 -1.64 -6.25
CA THR A 90 -24.32 -1.60 -7.32
C THR A 90 -22.91 -1.33 -6.80
N VAL A 91 -21.91 -1.91 -7.48
CA VAL A 91 -20.46 -1.68 -7.28
C VAL A 91 -19.95 -0.63 -8.28
N HIS A 92 -20.67 0.50 -8.41
CA HIS A 92 -20.35 1.57 -9.38
C HIS A 92 -19.33 2.58 -8.86
N ASP A 93 -19.28 2.80 -7.55
CA ASP A 93 -18.35 3.74 -6.95
C ASP A 93 -17.01 3.06 -6.69
N GLY A 94 -16.04 3.28 -7.57
CA GLY A 94 -14.74 2.65 -7.42
C GLY A 94 -13.77 2.91 -8.57
N PHE A 95 -12.67 2.16 -8.59
CA PHE A 95 -11.76 2.15 -9.71
C PHE A 95 -12.51 1.73 -10.98
N VAL A 96 -12.18 2.37 -12.10
CA VAL A 96 -12.76 2.04 -13.40
C VAL A 96 -12.42 0.59 -13.74
N TRP A 97 -13.43 -0.20 -14.04
CA TRP A 97 -13.29 -1.58 -14.50
C TRP A 97 -14.26 -1.82 -15.67
N ARG A 98 -13.85 -2.65 -16.63
CA ARG A 98 -14.72 -3.13 -17.71
C ARG A 98 -14.31 -4.54 -18.14
N GLY A 99 -15.21 -5.26 -18.81
CA GLY A 99 -14.87 -6.48 -19.53
C GLY A 99 -13.90 -6.23 -20.71
N GLY A 100 -13.63 -7.27 -21.50
CA GLY A 100 -12.79 -7.19 -22.70
C GLY A 100 -11.31 -7.57 -22.47
N SER A 101 -10.51 -7.50 -23.55
CA SER A 101 -9.13 -8.00 -23.59
C SER A 101 -8.05 -6.91 -23.50
N GLU A 102 -8.38 -5.62 -23.64
CA GLU A 102 -7.41 -4.50 -23.65
C GLU A 102 -7.15 -3.89 -22.27
N ARG A 103 -6.01 -3.24 -21.98
CA ARG A 103 -5.75 -2.77 -20.61
C ARG A 103 -6.50 -1.50 -20.20
N GLU A 104 -6.83 -1.42 -18.91
CA GLU A 104 -7.39 -0.23 -18.25
C GLU A 104 -6.33 0.45 -17.39
N THR A 105 -5.95 -0.18 -16.27
CA THR A 105 -5.00 0.36 -15.29
C THR A 105 -3.58 0.41 -15.86
N GLN A 106 -2.93 1.58 -15.79
CA GLN A 106 -1.53 1.77 -16.18
C GLN A 106 -0.72 2.29 -14.99
N GLY A 107 0.42 1.66 -14.71
CA GLY A 107 1.27 2.01 -13.57
C GLY A 107 0.62 1.71 -12.21
N ILE A 108 0.61 2.69 -11.30
CA ILE A 108 0.07 2.58 -9.94
C ILE A 108 -0.97 3.68 -9.75
N LEU A 109 -2.17 3.29 -9.34
CA LEU A 109 -3.28 4.18 -9.01
C LEU A 109 -3.58 4.10 -7.51
N LEU A 110 -3.76 5.25 -6.87
CA LEU A 110 -4.28 5.33 -5.51
C LEU A 110 -5.74 5.77 -5.55
N TRP A 111 -6.56 5.27 -4.63
CA TRP A 111 -7.91 5.80 -4.47
C TRP A 111 -7.85 7.21 -3.87
N ASN A 112 -8.55 8.19 -4.45
CA ASN A 112 -8.48 9.60 -4.02
C ASN A 112 -9.00 9.85 -2.60
N GLU A 113 -9.73 8.91 -2.02
CA GLU A 113 -10.21 8.98 -0.64
C GLU A 113 -9.32 8.15 0.28
N VAL A 114 -8.64 8.82 1.22
CA VAL A 114 -7.92 8.17 2.32
C VAL A 114 -8.90 7.96 3.48
N PHE A 115 -9.12 6.70 3.85
CA PHE A 115 -10.10 6.34 4.87
C PHE A 115 -9.48 6.39 6.26
N LEU A 116 -10.12 7.06 7.21
CA LEU A 116 -9.72 7.04 8.62
C LEU A 116 -10.48 5.92 9.34
N VAL A 117 -9.75 5.00 9.95
CA VAL A 117 -10.32 3.88 10.70
C VAL A 117 -9.78 3.87 12.12
N VAL A 118 -10.67 3.76 13.09
CA VAL A 118 -10.31 3.64 14.51
C VAL A 118 -10.09 2.17 14.84
N THR A 119 -8.89 1.82 15.29
CA THR A 119 -8.57 0.46 15.73
C THR A 119 -9.24 0.14 17.08
N PRO A 120 -9.35 -1.14 17.48
CA PRO A 120 -9.90 -1.50 18.78
C PRO A 120 -9.16 -0.87 19.98
N GLN A 121 -7.91 -0.43 19.78
CA GLN A 121 -7.11 0.28 20.79
C GLN A 121 -7.38 1.80 20.84
N GLY A 122 -8.38 2.29 20.11
CA GLY A 122 -8.73 3.72 20.06
C GLY A 122 -7.74 4.57 19.25
N LYS A 123 -6.81 3.95 18.52
CA LYS A 123 -5.88 4.67 17.64
C LYS A 123 -6.49 4.82 16.25
N GLU A 124 -6.35 5.99 15.67
CA GLU A 124 -6.79 6.23 14.29
C GLU A 124 -5.65 5.95 13.31
N VAL A 125 -5.95 5.19 12.26
CA VAL A 125 -5.02 4.88 11.15
C VAL A 125 -5.65 5.33 9.83
N ALA A 126 -4.80 5.76 8.89
CA ALA A 126 -5.20 6.08 7.53
C ALA A 126 -5.08 4.84 6.65
N VAL A 127 -6.10 4.49 5.88
CA VAL A 127 -6.09 3.36 4.94
C VAL A 127 -6.04 3.90 3.52
N VAL A 128 -5.01 3.50 2.78
CA VAL A 128 -4.79 3.82 1.36
C VAL A 128 -4.96 2.54 0.54
N LEU A 129 -5.80 2.60 -0.48
CA LEU A 129 -5.98 1.52 -1.45
C LEU A 129 -5.14 1.80 -2.70
N MET A 130 -4.36 0.81 -3.11
CA MET A 130 -3.45 0.87 -4.25
C MET A 130 -3.83 -0.19 -5.29
N ASP A 131 -4.32 0.27 -6.44
CA ASP A 131 -4.54 -0.57 -7.63
C ASP A 131 -3.31 -0.51 -8.52
N THR A 132 -2.92 -1.65 -9.07
CA THR A 132 -1.71 -1.75 -9.89
C THR A 132 -2.06 -2.27 -11.27
N GLN A 133 -1.28 -1.85 -12.26
CA GLN A 133 -1.30 -2.47 -13.57
C GLN A 133 -1.11 -3.97 -13.42
N GLY A 134 -1.82 -4.73 -14.26
CA GLY A 134 -1.61 -6.17 -14.33
C GLY A 134 -0.28 -6.52 -14.96
N THR A 135 0.44 -7.44 -14.32
CA THR A 135 1.70 -7.94 -14.86
C THR A 135 1.46 -8.74 -16.14
N PHE A 136 2.45 -8.72 -17.04
CA PHE A 136 2.52 -9.54 -18.26
C PHE A 136 1.41 -9.30 -19.29
N ASP A 137 0.99 -8.04 -19.48
CA ASP A 137 0.16 -7.67 -20.63
C ASP A 137 0.98 -7.68 -21.95
N ARG A 138 0.31 -7.71 -23.11
CA ARG A 138 0.98 -7.75 -24.43
C ARG A 138 1.78 -6.49 -24.79
N LYS A 139 1.63 -5.39 -24.04
CA LYS A 139 2.15 -4.05 -24.36
C LYS A 139 3.25 -3.60 -23.40
N SER A 140 3.38 -4.22 -22.23
CA SER A 140 4.36 -3.90 -21.20
C SER A 140 5.48 -4.91 -21.16
N THR A 141 6.68 -4.43 -20.87
CA THR A 141 7.83 -5.32 -20.71
C THR A 141 7.74 -6.09 -19.39
N THR A 142 8.37 -7.26 -19.33
CA THR A 142 8.56 -8.01 -18.08
C THR A 142 9.20 -7.13 -17.00
N THR A 143 10.16 -6.29 -17.41
CA THR A 143 10.82 -5.30 -16.57
C THR A 143 9.85 -4.28 -15.97
N GLU A 144 8.94 -3.71 -16.76
CA GLU A 144 7.92 -2.77 -16.25
C GLU A 144 7.00 -3.44 -15.23
N SER A 145 6.54 -4.66 -15.54
CA SER A 145 5.66 -5.44 -14.66
C SER A 145 6.34 -5.74 -13.32
N ALA A 146 7.60 -6.18 -13.36
CA ALA A 146 8.38 -6.46 -12.17
C ALA A 146 8.58 -5.20 -11.32
N LYS A 147 8.88 -4.04 -11.92
CA LYS A 147 9.03 -2.77 -11.19
C LYS A 147 7.76 -2.31 -10.50
N ILE A 148 6.61 -2.38 -11.18
CA ILE A 148 5.31 -2.03 -10.58
C ILE A 148 5.03 -2.95 -9.40
N PHE A 149 5.24 -4.26 -9.59
CA PHE A 149 5.09 -5.22 -8.50
C PHE A 149 6.03 -4.85 -7.34
N SER A 150 7.29 -4.49 -7.63
CA SER A 150 8.28 -4.21 -6.60
C SER A 150 7.99 -2.97 -5.77
N LEU A 151 7.64 -1.88 -6.44
CA LEU A 151 7.19 -0.67 -5.77
C LEU A 151 5.98 -0.96 -4.89
N SER A 152 5.03 -1.72 -5.43
CA SER A 152 3.80 -2.09 -4.71
C SER A 152 4.09 -2.89 -3.45
N ALA A 153 4.99 -3.87 -3.51
CA ALA A 153 5.42 -4.65 -2.36
C ALA A 153 6.13 -3.79 -1.30
N LEU A 154 7.10 -2.98 -1.71
CA LEU A 154 7.87 -2.10 -0.81
C LEU A 154 6.98 -1.09 -0.09
N LEU A 155 5.98 -0.53 -0.77
CA LEU A 155 5.09 0.50 -0.24
C LEU A 155 3.94 -0.08 0.61
N SER A 156 3.50 -1.30 0.30
CA SER A 156 2.35 -1.91 0.98
C SER A 156 2.66 -2.41 2.40
N SER A 157 1.64 -2.37 3.26
CA SER A 157 1.62 -3.16 4.50
C SER A 157 0.86 -4.47 4.33
N VAL A 158 -0.10 -4.51 3.41
CA VAL A 158 -0.78 -5.72 2.95
C VAL A 158 -0.64 -5.82 1.43
N LEU A 159 0.11 -6.81 0.96
CA LEU A 159 0.24 -7.14 -0.45
C LEU A 159 -0.71 -8.30 -0.78
N ILE A 160 -1.76 -8.03 -1.53
CA ILE A 160 -2.68 -9.04 -2.04
C ILE A 160 -2.17 -9.47 -3.42
N TYR A 161 -1.68 -10.70 -3.51
CA TYR A 161 -1.27 -11.30 -4.77
C TYR A 161 -2.47 -12.04 -5.38
N ASN A 162 -3.12 -11.39 -6.35
CA ASN A 162 -4.34 -11.86 -7.01
C ASN A 162 -3.98 -12.83 -8.16
N ILE A 163 -4.17 -14.12 -7.89
CA ILE A 163 -3.83 -15.26 -8.75
C ILE A 163 -5.10 -15.87 -9.32
N SER A 164 -5.03 -16.42 -10.53
CA SER A 164 -6.16 -17.11 -11.17
C SER A 164 -6.05 -18.61 -10.96
N GLN A 165 -7.13 -19.23 -10.49
CA GLN A 165 -7.33 -20.68 -10.35
C GLN A 165 -6.41 -21.39 -9.35
N ASN A 166 -5.08 -21.32 -9.48
CA ASN A 166 -4.17 -22.06 -8.58
C ASN A 166 -2.82 -21.34 -8.47
N ILE A 167 -2.05 -21.64 -7.42
CA ILE A 167 -0.70 -21.10 -7.22
C ILE A 167 0.29 -21.93 -8.05
N GLY A 168 0.85 -21.34 -9.11
CA GLY A 168 1.86 -21.95 -9.96
C GLY A 168 3.31 -21.69 -9.48
N GLU A 169 4.29 -22.38 -10.07
CA GLU A 169 5.71 -22.09 -9.81
C GLU A 169 6.12 -20.71 -10.37
N ASP A 170 5.53 -20.30 -11.49
CA ASP A 170 5.73 -18.98 -12.08
C ASP A 170 5.26 -17.87 -11.14
N ASP A 171 4.15 -18.08 -10.43
CA ASP A 171 3.69 -17.17 -9.38
C ASP A 171 4.72 -17.03 -8.26
N LEU A 172 5.31 -18.14 -7.80
CA LEU A 172 6.33 -18.11 -6.77
C LEU A 172 7.62 -17.45 -7.27
N GLN A 173 8.03 -17.70 -8.51
CA GLN A 173 9.24 -17.11 -9.10
C GLN A 173 9.13 -15.59 -9.23
N HIS A 174 7.94 -15.03 -9.47
CA HIS A 174 7.74 -13.58 -9.42
C HIS A 174 8.08 -12.96 -8.06
N LEU A 175 8.07 -13.77 -6.99
CA LEU A 175 8.42 -13.32 -5.65
C LEU A 175 9.93 -13.32 -5.36
N GLN A 176 10.76 -13.90 -6.25
CA GLN A 176 12.21 -14.07 -6.03
C GLN A 176 12.93 -12.74 -5.75
N LEU A 177 12.60 -11.68 -6.49
CA LEU A 177 13.25 -10.38 -6.29
C LEU A 177 13.01 -9.80 -4.88
N PHE A 178 11.84 -10.06 -4.29
CA PHE A 178 11.53 -9.65 -2.90
C PHE A 178 12.27 -10.49 -1.89
N CYS A 179 12.40 -11.77 -2.18
CA CYS A 179 13.18 -12.70 -1.39
C CYS A 179 14.64 -12.26 -1.32
N ASP A 180 15.23 -11.88 -2.46
CA ASP A 180 16.61 -11.36 -2.53
C ASP A 180 16.77 -10.06 -1.73
N TYR A 181 15.86 -9.11 -1.90
CA TYR A 181 15.82 -7.89 -1.09
C TYR A 181 15.71 -8.20 0.40
N GLY A 182 14.75 -9.05 0.75
CA GLY A 182 14.46 -9.40 2.12
C GLY A 182 15.65 -10.03 2.81
N CYS A 183 16.34 -10.94 2.11
CA CYS A 183 17.58 -11.54 2.56
C CYS A 183 18.72 -10.53 2.80
N LEU A 184 18.83 -9.47 1.99
CA LEU A 184 19.82 -8.42 2.23
C LEU A 184 19.54 -7.59 3.50
N VAL A 185 18.27 -7.28 3.77
CA VAL A 185 17.90 -6.42 4.91
C VAL A 185 17.62 -7.20 6.20
N LYS A 186 17.55 -8.54 6.16
CA LYS A 186 17.34 -9.41 7.34
C LYS A 186 18.26 -9.10 8.52
N LYS A 187 19.50 -8.68 8.26
CA LYS A 187 20.46 -8.33 9.32
C LYS A 187 20.19 -6.96 9.96
N ASP A 188 19.48 -6.09 9.26
CA ASP A 188 19.18 -4.72 9.71
C ASP A 188 17.83 -4.60 10.41
N VAL A 189 16.94 -5.58 10.25
CA VAL A 189 15.58 -5.59 10.79
C VAL A 189 15.39 -6.72 11.79
N ILE A 190 14.53 -6.49 12.78
CA ILE A 190 14.09 -7.55 13.70
C ILE A 190 12.90 -8.26 13.04
N GLY A 191 13.08 -9.52 12.66
CA GLY A 191 12.03 -10.32 12.01
C GLY A 191 12.07 -10.20 10.49
N ALA A 192 10.89 -10.16 9.88
CA ALA A 192 10.74 -10.13 8.43
C ALA A 192 10.70 -8.69 7.87
N PRO A 193 11.24 -8.46 6.66
CA PRO A 193 11.32 -7.14 6.04
C PRO A 193 10.00 -6.64 5.45
N PHE A 194 9.11 -7.56 5.06
CA PHE A 194 7.76 -7.25 4.62
C PHE A 194 6.74 -7.72 5.66
N GLN A 195 5.57 -7.11 5.65
CA GLN A 195 4.52 -7.41 6.61
C GLN A 195 3.66 -8.57 6.11
N LYS A 196 2.51 -8.29 5.49
CA LYS A 196 1.56 -9.33 5.09
C LYS A 196 1.56 -9.56 3.58
N LEU A 197 1.72 -10.81 3.18
CA LEU A 197 1.43 -11.32 1.83
C LEU A 197 0.17 -12.18 1.89
N LEU A 198 -0.85 -11.82 1.11
CA LEU A 198 -2.07 -12.60 0.94
C LEU A 198 -2.15 -13.15 -0.49
N PHE A 199 -2.00 -14.45 -0.65
CA PHE A 199 -2.35 -15.14 -1.88
C PHE A 199 -3.88 -15.17 -2.01
N LEU A 200 -4.43 -14.43 -2.97
CA LEU A 200 -5.86 -14.46 -3.27
C LEU A 200 -6.08 -15.25 -4.54
N VAL A 201 -6.51 -16.50 -4.39
CA VAL A 201 -6.77 -17.41 -5.52
C VAL A 201 -8.20 -17.22 -5.98
N ARG A 202 -8.36 -16.67 -7.18
CA ARG A 202 -9.65 -16.38 -7.83
C ARG A 202 -10.16 -17.60 -8.57
N ASP A 203 -11.48 -17.72 -8.69
CA ASP A 203 -12.14 -18.76 -9.48
C ASP A 203 -11.70 -20.18 -9.06
N TRP A 204 -11.50 -20.39 -7.75
CA TRP A 204 -11.10 -21.69 -7.21
C TRP A 204 -12.18 -22.73 -7.53
N SER A 205 -11.78 -23.79 -8.24
CA SER A 205 -12.70 -24.74 -8.86
C SER A 205 -12.77 -26.08 -8.12
N TYR A 206 -12.00 -26.26 -7.04
CA TYR A 206 -11.88 -27.52 -6.31
C TYR A 206 -12.25 -27.39 -4.82
N PRO A 207 -13.44 -26.85 -4.46
CA PRO A 207 -13.85 -26.67 -3.07
C PRO A 207 -13.99 -27.99 -2.29
N TYR A 208 -14.08 -29.11 -3.00
CA TYR A 208 -14.11 -30.45 -2.42
C TYR A 208 -12.73 -30.97 -1.98
N GLU A 209 -11.62 -30.42 -2.52
CA GLU A 209 -10.25 -30.72 -2.05
C GLU A 209 -9.87 -29.74 -0.94
N PHE A 210 -10.02 -28.44 -1.21
CA PHE A 210 -9.78 -27.35 -0.25
C PHE A 210 -10.97 -26.40 -0.26
N GLU A 211 -11.64 -26.24 0.87
CA GLU A 211 -12.83 -25.39 0.97
C GLU A 211 -12.54 -23.91 0.67
N TYR A 212 -13.56 -23.17 0.26
CA TYR A 212 -13.43 -21.73 0.05
C TYR A 212 -13.03 -20.98 1.34
N GLY A 213 -12.42 -19.82 1.18
CA GLY A 213 -11.97 -18.97 2.27
C GLY A 213 -10.55 -19.26 2.77
N GLU A 214 -10.25 -18.77 3.96
CA GLU A 214 -8.90 -18.79 4.55
C GLU A 214 -8.46 -20.20 4.97
N LYS A 215 -9.40 -21.05 5.42
CA LYS A 215 -9.07 -22.39 5.93
C LYS A 215 -8.55 -23.31 4.84
N GLY A 216 -9.26 -23.44 3.72
CA GLY A 216 -8.75 -24.19 2.56
C GLY A 216 -7.55 -23.50 1.91
N GLY A 217 -7.52 -22.15 1.90
CA GLY A 217 -6.37 -21.39 1.42
C GLY A 217 -5.08 -21.72 2.17
N LYS A 218 -5.14 -21.81 3.50
CA LYS A 218 -4.00 -22.22 4.33
C LYS A 218 -3.52 -23.64 3.97
N GLN A 219 -4.42 -24.57 3.68
CA GLN A 219 -4.05 -25.93 3.27
C GLN A 219 -3.37 -25.93 1.90
N LEU A 220 -3.94 -25.23 0.92
CA LEU A 220 -3.35 -25.09 -0.42
C LEU A 220 -1.97 -24.45 -0.36
N LEU A 221 -1.83 -23.34 0.38
CA LEU A 221 -0.56 -22.64 0.53
C LEU A 221 0.51 -23.51 1.20
N THR A 222 0.11 -24.28 2.22
CA THR A 222 1.02 -25.22 2.90
C THR A 222 1.59 -26.23 1.91
N LYS A 223 0.73 -26.78 1.04
CA LYS A 223 1.12 -27.71 -0.03
C LYS A 223 1.99 -27.03 -1.09
N ALA A 224 1.63 -25.82 -1.53
CA ALA A 224 2.37 -25.08 -2.55
C ALA A 224 3.80 -24.73 -2.12
N LEU A 225 3.97 -24.34 -0.85
CA LEU A 225 5.27 -23.99 -0.29
C LEU A 225 6.02 -25.20 0.29
N GLN A 226 5.43 -26.40 0.30
CA GLN A 226 6.10 -27.60 0.84
C GLN A 226 7.42 -27.84 0.10
N THR A 227 8.47 -28.12 0.87
CA THR A 227 9.80 -28.47 0.35
C THR A 227 10.04 -29.97 0.52
N SER A 228 10.76 -30.59 -0.41
CA SER A 228 11.26 -31.95 -0.29
C SER A 228 12.73 -32.04 -0.70
N ASP A 229 13.45 -33.05 -0.20
CA ASP A 229 14.86 -33.27 -0.56
C ASP A 229 15.07 -33.69 -2.02
N GLU A 230 14.00 -34.15 -2.68
CA GLU A 230 13.99 -34.52 -4.09
C GLU A 230 13.83 -33.31 -5.03
N GLN A 231 13.42 -32.14 -4.50
CA GLN A 231 13.28 -30.92 -5.29
C GLN A 231 14.63 -30.27 -5.58
N GLU A 232 14.71 -29.58 -6.71
CA GLU A 232 15.86 -28.74 -7.05
C GLU A 232 16.14 -27.69 -5.96
N GLU A 233 17.43 -27.51 -5.64
CA GLU A 233 17.89 -26.60 -4.58
C GLU A 233 17.31 -25.19 -4.72
N GLN A 234 17.22 -24.69 -5.96
CA GLN A 234 16.70 -23.36 -6.26
C GLN A 234 15.22 -23.20 -5.86
N LEU A 235 14.40 -24.24 -6.09
CA LEU A 235 12.97 -24.22 -5.74
C LEU A 235 12.76 -24.32 -4.23
N ARG A 236 13.59 -25.09 -3.53
CA ARG A 236 13.56 -25.18 -2.06
C ARG A 236 13.92 -23.83 -1.45
N LYS A 237 15.02 -23.24 -1.91
CA LYS A 237 15.52 -21.95 -1.45
C LYS A 237 14.49 -20.84 -1.65
N LEU A 238 13.84 -20.77 -2.82
CA LEU A 238 12.78 -19.79 -3.08
C LEU A 238 11.64 -19.90 -2.06
N ARG A 239 11.17 -21.10 -1.73
CA ARG A 239 10.10 -21.32 -0.74
C ARG A 239 10.52 -20.90 0.67
N GLU A 240 11.76 -21.20 1.06
CA GLU A 240 12.34 -20.76 2.34
C GLU A 240 12.48 -19.25 2.41
N ASP A 241 12.94 -18.63 1.33
CA ASP A 241 13.09 -17.18 1.25
C ASP A 241 11.72 -16.49 1.30
N ILE A 242 10.70 -17.01 0.61
CA ILE A 242 9.32 -16.51 0.70
C ILE A 242 8.86 -16.54 2.16
N ARG A 243 8.95 -17.70 2.83
CA ARG A 243 8.53 -17.87 4.23
C ARG A 243 9.20 -16.91 5.20
N SER A 244 10.45 -16.54 4.92
CA SER A 244 11.26 -15.71 5.81
C SER A 244 11.28 -14.23 5.43
N SER A 245 10.66 -13.85 4.32
CA SER A 245 10.60 -12.46 3.84
C SER A 245 9.37 -11.70 4.34
N PHE A 246 8.31 -12.39 4.75
CA PHE A 246 7.06 -11.79 5.21
C PHE A 246 6.77 -12.18 6.67
N GLU A 247 6.30 -11.22 7.47
CA GLU A 247 5.85 -11.46 8.85
C GLU A 247 4.63 -12.39 8.88
N GLU A 248 3.75 -12.27 7.88
CA GLU A 248 2.56 -13.10 7.72
C GLU A 248 2.37 -13.47 6.25
N ILE A 249 2.19 -14.76 5.98
CA ILE A 249 1.77 -15.27 4.67
C ILE A 249 0.45 -16.00 4.85
N ALA A 250 -0.56 -15.51 4.15
CA ALA A 250 -1.91 -16.06 4.17
C ALA A 250 -2.36 -16.42 2.76
N CYS A 251 -3.40 -17.24 2.67
CA CYS A 251 -4.04 -17.58 1.41
C CYS A 251 -5.55 -17.65 1.58
N PHE A 252 -6.29 -17.15 0.60
CA PHE A 252 -7.74 -17.13 0.59
C PHE A 252 -8.25 -17.63 -0.76
N LEU A 253 -9.12 -18.64 -0.74
CA LEU A 253 -9.71 -19.23 -1.95
C LEU A 253 -11.07 -18.59 -2.21
N LEU A 254 -11.21 -17.87 -3.33
CA LEU A 254 -12.44 -17.19 -3.69
C LEU A 254 -13.20 -17.98 -4.77
N PRO A 255 -14.52 -18.13 -4.66
CA PRO A 255 -15.33 -18.76 -5.70
C PRO A 255 -15.27 -17.98 -7.02
N TYR A 256 -15.80 -18.61 -8.08
CA TYR A 256 -16.13 -17.91 -9.31
C TYR A 256 -17.31 -16.94 -9.08
N PRO A 257 -17.26 -15.68 -9.55
CA PRO A 257 -18.31 -14.68 -9.28
C PRO A 257 -19.62 -14.90 -10.04
N GLY A 258 -19.69 -15.86 -10.96
CA GLY A 258 -20.85 -16.13 -11.80
C GLY A 258 -20.68 -15.66 -13.25
N SER A 259 -21.47 -16.25 -14.15
CA SER A 259 -21.34 -16.04 -15.60
C SER A 259 -21.73 -14.63 -16.04
N GLN A 260 -22.68 -13.98 -15.35
CA GLN A 260 -23.05 -12.59 -15.62
C GLN A 260 -21.87 -11.64 -15.40
N VAL A 261 -21.14 -11.82 -14.29
CA VAL A 261 -19.95 -11.02 -13.98
C VAL A 261 -18.82 -11.25 -14.98
N ALA A 262 -18.58 -12.51 -15.37
CA ALA A 262 -17.44 -12.87 -16.20
C ALA A 262 -17.64 -12.65 -17.69
N THR A 263 -18.86 -12.87 -18.20
CA THR A 263 -19.16 -12.88 -19.63
C THR A 263 -20.25 -11.89 -20.04
N GLY A 264 -20.95 -11.28 -19.08
CA GLY A 264 -22.00 -10.29 -19.36
C GLY A 264 -21.41 -8.98 -19.88
N PRO A 265 -21.63 -8.61 -21.16
CA PRO A 265 -21.09 -7.38 -21.72
C PRO A 265 -21.74 -6.13 -21.12
N GLU A 266 -22.96 -6.26 -20.61
CA GLU A 266 -23.74 -5.20 -19.97
C GLU A 266 -23.70 -5.25 -18.45
N TYR A 267 -22.89 -6.13 -17.86
CA TYR A 267 -22.80 -6.26 -16.41
C TYR A 267 -22.33 -4.94 -15.79
N LYS A 268 -23.19 -4.37 -14.95
CA LYS A 268 -23.01 -3.05 -14.33
C LYS A 268 -22.53 -3.13 -12.89
N GLY A 269 -22.11 -4.29 -12.39
CA GLY A 269 -21.73 -4.39 -10.98
C GLY A 269 -22.92 -4.55 -10.04
N LEU A 270 -24.08 -5.02 -10.54
CA LEU A 270 -25.27 -5.27 -9.72
C LEU A 270 -25.01 -6.47 -8.80
N LEU A 271 -25.13 -6.27 -7.49
CA LEU A 271 -24.87 -7.31 -6.50
C LEU A 271 -25.79 -8.53 -6.67
N GLY A 272 -27.04 -8.31 -7.05
CA GLY A 272 -28.02 -9.39 -7.29
C GLY A 272 -27.68 -10.31 -8.46
N GLU A 273 -26.74 -9.91 -9.34
CA GLU A 273 -26.27 -10.71 -10.47
C GLU A 273 -24.98 -11.48 -10.16
N ILE A 274 -24.42 -11.30 -8.97
CA ILE A 274 -23.23 -12.00 -8.47
C ILE A 274 -23.65 -13.27 -7.74
N ASP A 275 -22.88 -14.34 -7.92
CA ASP A 275 -23.10 -15.60 -7.20
C ASP A 275 -23.08 -15.38 -5.67
N SER A 276 -24.06 -15.93 -4.98
CA SER A 276 -24.23 -15.73 -3.52
C SER A 276 -23.10 -16.34 -2.71
N SER A 277 -22.50 -17.44 -3.18
CA SER A 277 -21.31 -18.03 -2.55
C SER A 277 -20.13 -17.06 -2.68
N PHE A 278 -19.96 -16.42 -3.83
CA PHE A 278 -18.93 -15.40 -4.01
C PHE A 278 -19.10 -14.24 -3.02
N LEU A 279 -20.31 -13.68 -2.90
CA LEU A 279 -20.60 -12.57 -1.98
C LEU A 279 -20.31 -12.94 -0.52
N LYS A 280 -20.73 -14.13 -0.09
CA LYS A 280 -20.45 -14.65 1.26
C LYS A 280 -18.95 -14.71 1.55
N HIS A 281 -18.15 -15.20 0.61
CA HIS A 281 -16.70 -15.28 0.81
C HIS A 281 -16.02 -13.91 0.62
N MET A 282 -16.62 -13.00 -0.14
CA MET A 282 -16.14 -11.61 -0.22
C MET A 282 -16.28 -10.89 1.13
N GLU A 283 -17.39 -11.09 1.84
CA GLU A 283 -17.57 -10.59 3.21
C GLU A 283 -16.50 -11.11 4.16
N GLN A 284 -16.22 -12.42 4.13
CA GLN A 284 -15.14 -13.00 4.91
C GLN A 284 -13.78 -12.40 4.55
N LEU A 285 -13.50 -12.19 3.26
CA LEU A 285 -12.26 -11.56 2.80
C LEU A 285 -12.11 -10.12 3.33
N MET A 286 -13.19 -9.32 3.32
CA MET A 286 -13.16 -7.97 3.88
C MET A 286 -12.82 -8.01 5.37
N LEU A 287 -13.37 -8.96 6.12
CA LEU A 287 -13.04 -9.14 7.53
C LEU A 287 -11.58 -9.56 7.73
N THR A 288 -11.05 -10.48 6.91
CA THR A 288 -9.66 -10.91 7.00
C THR A 288 -8.68 -9.77 6.71
N VAL A 289 -9.00 -8.88 5.76
CA VAL A 289 -8.06 -7.82 5.33
C VAL A 289 -8.28 -6.47 6.02
N LEU A 290 -9.54 -6.02 6.13
CA LEU A 290 -9.89 -4.64 6.47
C LEU A 290 -10.57 -4.47 7.83
N HIS A 291 -10.87 -5.56 8.55
CA HIS A 291 -11.42 -5.43 9.89
C HIS A 291 -10.46 -4.59 10.76
N PRO A 292 -10.95 -3.62 11.57
CA PRO A 292 -10.10 -2.70 12.33
C PRO A 292 -9.02 -3.38 13.19
N ARG A 293 -9.31 -4.59 13.69
CA ARG A 293 -8.36 -5.44 14.44
C ARG A 293 -7.15 -5.94 13.61
N ASN A 294 -7.31 -6.06 12.30
CA ASN A 294 -6.32 -6.62 11.37
C ASN A 294 -5.52 -5.51 10.65
N LEU A 295 -5.95 -4.25 10.78
CA LEU A 295 -5.28 -3.10 10.16
C LEU A 295 -3.93 -2.83 10.84
N GLN A 296 -2.85 -3.19 10.14
CA GLN A 296 -1.50 -2.92 10.57
C GLN A 296 -0.88 -1.79 9.75
N PRO A 297 -0.47 -0.67 10.39
CA PRO A 297 0.27 0.38 9.70
C PRO A 297 1.52 -0.18 9.04
N LYS A 298 1.89 0.43 7.91
CA LYS A 298 3.17 0.21 7.25
C LYS A 298 4.29 0.45 8.24
N ARG A 299 5.26 -0.46 8.30
CA ARG A 299 6.45 -0.34 9.13
C ARG A 299 7.72 -0.38 8.31
N VAL A 300 8.72 0.39 8.75
CA VAL A 300 10.12 0.28 8.33
C VAL A 300 10.95 0.20 9.60
N LYS A 301 11.78 -0.85 9.75
CA LYS A 301 12.47 -1.20 11.01
C LYS A 301 11.54 -1.19 12.23
N SER A 302 10.34 -1.77 12.08
CA SER A 302 9.31 -1.83 13.12
C SER A 302 8.72 -0.48 13.55
N VAL A 303 9.09 0.63 12.91
CA VAL A 303 8.52 1.96 13.16
C VAL A 303 7.35 2.20 12.22
N PRO A 304 6.16 2.58 12.72
CA PRO A 304 5.03 2.94 11.87
C PRO A 304 5.35 4.16 10.98
N VAL A 305 5.02 4.03 9.70
CA VAL A 305 5.14 5.08 8.68
C VAL A 305 3.86 5.91 8.66
N THR A 306 3.97 7.23 8.58
CA THR A 306 2.83 8.15 8.41
C THR A 306 2.49 8.37 6.93
N CYS A 307 1.34 8.97 6.62
CA CYS A 307 1.02 9.37 5.25
C CYS A 307 2.08 10.31 4.64
N ALA A 308 2.56 11.29 5.40
CA ALA A 308 3.61 12.20 4.92
C ALA A 308 4.92 11.47 4.60
N GLN A 309 5.33 10.55 5.49
CA GLN A 309 6.52 9.74 5.26
C GLN A 309 6.33 8.80 4.05
N LEU A 310 5.14 8.20 3.89
CA LEU A 310 4.81 7.37 2.73
C LEU A 310 4.95 8.15 1.41
N CYS A 311 4.59 9.43 1.39
CA CYS A 311 4.85 10.31 0.24
C CYS A 311 6.35 10.37 -0.09
N THR A 312 7.19 10.60 0.91
CA THR A 312 8.65 10.57 0.78
C THR A 312 9.16 9.23 0.25
N TYR A 313 8.68 8.10 0.80
CA TYR A 313 9.05 6.77 0.31
C TYR A 313 8.68 6.58 -1.17
N PHE A 314 7.48 6.99 -1.58
CA PHE A 314 7.06 6.95 -2.98
C PHE A 314 8.00 7.74 -3.88
N GLN A 315 8.37 8.96 -3.50
CA GLN A 315 9.26 9.82 -4.28
C GLN A 315 10.66 9.23 -4.44
N VAL A 316 11.26 8.76 -3.34
CA VAL A 316 12.60 8.17 -3.35
C VAL A 316 12.62 6.85 -4.12
N TYR A 317 11.62 5.99 -3.93
CA TYR A 317 11.53 4.74 -4.69
C TYR A 317 11.25 4.99 -6.17
N ALA A 318 10.38 5.92 -6.54
CA ALA A 318 10.14 6.22 -7.94
C ALA A 318 11.41 6.70 -8.66
N GLU A 319 12.26 7.50 -8.00
CA GLU A 319 13.54 7.92 -8.57
C GLU A 319 14.53 6.74 -8.68
N ALA A 320 14.62 5.87 -7.66
CA ALA A 320 15.46 4.67 -7.71
C ALA A 320 15.04 3.69 -8.82
N PHE A 321 13.75 3.65 -9.17
CA PHE A 321 13.19 2.77 -10.19
C PHE A 321 13.09 3.42 -11.59
N LYS A 322 13.53 4.68 -11.73
CA LYS A 322 13.40 5.49 -12.95
C LYS A 322 14.26 5.03 -14.12
N SER A 323 15.37 4.33 -13.84
CA SER A 323 16.27 3.77 -14.87
C SER A 323 15.51 2.79 -15.78
N GLY A 324 16.13 2.27 -16.85
CA GLY A 324 15.50 1.24 -17.67
C GLY A 324 15.44 -0.14 -17.00
N GLU A 325 16.29 -0.38 -15.99
CA GLU A 325 16.53 -1.70 -15.39
C GLU A 325 15.85 -1.84 -14.03
N ILE A 326 15.55 -3.07 -13.63
CA ILE A 326 15.03 -3.34 -12.29
C ILE A 326 16.17 -3.07 -11.31
N PRO A 327 15.98 -2.22 -10.28
CA PRO A 327 17.03 -1.98 -9.29
C PRO A 327 17.32 -3.29 -8.55
N ASP A 328 18.61 -3.54 -8.32
CA ASP A 328 19.03 -4.67 -7.51
C ASP A 328 18.63 -4.49 -6.04
N ALA A 329 18.76 -5.58 -5.28
CA ALA A 329 18.42 -5.59 -3.86
C ALA A 329 19.22 -4.57 -3.04
N LYS A 330 20.45 -4.23 -3.44
CA LYS A 330 21.30 -3.23 -2.78
C LYS A 330 20.76 -1.82 -2.99
N THR A 331 20.41 -1.49 -4.23
CA THR A 331 19.80 -0.21 -4.61
C THR A 331 18.48 0.02 -3.88
N MET A 332 17.65 -1.03 -3.75
CA MET A 332 16.41 -0.95 -2.97
C MET A 332 16.67 -0.69 -1.47
N ARG A 333 17.73 -1.27 -0.89
CA ARG A 333 18.11 -1.05 0.52
C ARG A 333 18.60 0.39 0.72
N GLU A 334 19.44 0.89 -0.18
CA GLU A 334 19.93 2.26 -0.17
C GLU A 334 18.78 3.28 -0.30
N ALA A 335 17.85 3.05 -1.24
CA ALA A 335 16.66 3.89 -1.40
C ALA A 335 15.78 3.88 -0.13
N THR A 336 15.60 2.72 0.51
CA THR A 336 14.84 2.64 1.77
C THR A 336 15.55 3.40 2.90
N GLY A 337 16.87 3.28 3.00
CA GLY A 337 17.69 4.04 3.95
C GLY A 337 17.60 5.55 3.72
N ALA A 338 17.71 5.99 2.46
CA ALA A 338 17.57 7.39 2.07
C ALA A 338 16.19 7.94 2.41
N ALA A 339 15.11 7.25 2.06
CA ALA A 339 13.74 7.67 2.36
C ALA A 339 13.47 7.76 3.86
N ASN A 340 13.99 6.80 4.63
CA ASN A 340 13.84 6.78 6.09
C ASN A 340 14.59 7.94 6.76
N ASN A 341 15.82 8.22 6.33
CA ASN A 341 16.61 9.34 6.85
C ASN A 341 16.02 10.69 6.44
N LEU A 342 15.57 10.83 5.18
CA LEU A 342 14.91 12.04 4.70
C LEU A 342 13.61 12.33 5.46
N SER A 343 12.84 11.28 5.77
CA SER A 343 11.63 11.38 6.59
C SER A 343 11.94 11.85 8.01
N ALA A 344 12.92 11.20 8.67
CA ALA A 344 13.33 11.58 10.02
C ALA A 344 13.91 13.01 10.08
N LEU A 345 14.67 13.42 9.07
CA LEU A 345 15.18 14.78 8.91
C LEU A 345 14.02 15.78 8.81
N THR A 346 13.06 15.51 7.93
CA THR A 346 11.91 16.40 7.70
C THR A 346 11.07 16.54 8.96
N ASP A 347 10.84 15.45 9.70
CA ASP A 347 10.11 15.48 10.98
C ASP A 347 10.85 16.26 12.08
N ALA A 348 12.19 16.17 12.11
CA ALA A 348 13.02 16.93 13.04
C ALA A 348 13.03 18.43 12.70
N LEU A 349 13.13 18.79 11.42
CA LEU A 349 13.04 20.18 10.97
C LEU A 349 11.66 20.78 11.25
N ASN A 350 10.58 20.05 10.93
CA ASN A 350 9.22 20.51 11.20
C ASN A 350 8.99 20.75 12.70
N PHE A 351 9.55 19.90 13.56
CA PHE A 351 9.55 20.12 15.01
C PHE A 351 10.28 21.43 15.38
N TYR A 352 11.51 21.61 14.91
CA TYR A 352 12.28 22.83 15.18
C TYR A 352 11.54 24.10 14.72
N VAL A 353 11.04 24.10 13.49
CA VAL A 353 10.31 25.24 12.90
C VAL A 353 9.03 25.53 13.69
N HIS A 354 8.27 24.50 14.09
CA HIS A 354 7.07 24.67 14.89
C HIS A 354 7.39 25.32 16.23
N GLU A 355 8.34 24.78 16.99
CA GLU A 355 8.70 25.29 18.31
C GLU A 355 9.31 26.70 18.25
N MET A 356 10.13 26.98 17.23
CA MET A 356 10.67 28.33 17.00
C MET A 356 9.57 29.33 16.65
N ASN A 357 8.60 28.96 15.81
CA ASN A 357 7.48 29.83 15.48
C ASN A 357 6.61 30.11 16.72
N GLN A 358 6.35 29.10 17.55
CA GLN A 358 5.63 29.28 18.81
C GLN A 358 6.37 30.25 19.73
N PHE A 359 7.68 30.07 19.89
CA PHE A 359 8.52 30.98 20.66
C PHE A 359 8.43 32.41 20.12
N CYS A 360 8.73 32.62 18.83
CA CYS A 360 8.76 33.94 18.18
C CYS A 360 7.39 34.64 18.12
N SER A 361 6.29 33.88 18.09
CA SER A 361 4.92 34.44 18.07
C SER A 361 4.47 35.00 19.43
N GLY A 362 5.18 34.68 20.52
CA GLY A 362 4.92 35.24 21.84
C GLY A 362 5.17 36.75 21.88
N THR A 363 4.18 37.53 22.32
CA THR A 363 4.10 39.00 22.35
C THR A 363 5.13 39.74 23.21
N ARG A 364 6.22 39.10 23.65
CA ARG A 364 7.26 39.75 24.45
C ARG A 364 8.47 40.06 23.59
N SER A 365 8.94 41.30 23.67
CA SER A 365 10.24 41.77 23.16
C SER A 365 11.32 40.73 23.48
N GLN A 366 11.68 39.93 22.48
CA GLN A 366 12.64 38.85 22.67
C GLN A 366 14.04 39.45 22.66
N ASP A 367 14.71 39.34 23.79
CA ASP A 367 16.14 39.63 23.89
C ASP A 367 16.91 38.65 22.98
N GLU A 368 17.88 39.15 22.19
CA GLU A 368 18.73 38.33 21.31
C GLU A 368 19.41 37.19 22.07
N ALA A 369 19.76 37.42 23.34
CA ALA A 369 20.35 36.40 24.20
C ALA A 369 19.39 35.22 24.43
N ASN A 370 18.11 35.49 24.66
CA ASN A 370 17.09 34.46 24.85
C ASN A 370 16.79 33.72 23.55
N LEU A 371 16.77 34.41 22.41
CA LEU A 371 16.60 33.77 21.10
C LEU A 371 17.76 32.81 20.79
N SER A 372 19.00 33.23 21.02
CA SER A 372 20.19 32.42 20.76
C SER A 372 20.25 31.16 21.64
N VAL A 373 19.85 31.27 22.92
CA VAL A 373 19.76 30.13 23.84
C VAL A 373 18.66 29.16 23.40
N THR A 374 17.45 29.65 23.13
CA THR A 374 16.32 28.83 22.68
C THR A 374 16.62 28.13 21.36
N HIS A 375 17.22 28.82 20.40
CA HIS A 375 17.67 28.25 19.13
C HIS A 375 18.58 27.02 19.36
N ARG A 376 19.63 27.16 20.19
CA ARG A 376 20.56 26.04 20.47
C ARG A 376 19.84 24.87 21.11
N MET A 377 18.98 25.13 22.10
CA MET A 377 18.21 24.09 22.78
C MET A 377 17.28 23.33 21.83
N LEU A 378 16.51 24.04 21.01
CA LEU A 378 15.59 23.43 20.05
C LEU A 378 16.31 22.73 18.91
N ARG A 379 17.45 23.25 18.46
CA ARG A 379 18.33 22.59 17.49
C ARG A 379 18.83 21.26 18.06
N ASP A 380 19.35 21.25 19.27
CA ASP A 380 19.87 20.03 19.90
C ASP A 380 18.72 19.01 20.13
N ALA A 381 17.54 19.48 20.53
CA ALA A 381 16.34 18.64 20.64
C ALA A 381 15.90 18.04 19.27
N ALA A 382 15.98 18.82 18.19
CA ALA A 382 15.68 18.32 16.84
C ALA A 382 16.70 17.26 16.39
N VAL A 383 17.99 17.45 16.70
CA VAL A 383 19.04 16.45 16.45
C VAL A 383 18.78 15.17 17.25
N GLN A 384 18.41 15.27 18.53
CA GLN A 384 18.03 14.10 19.33
C GLN A 384 16.81 13.39 18.74
N LYS A 385 15.81 14.14 18.27
CA LYS A 385 14.64 13.58 17.60
C LYS A 385 15.03 12.81 16.33
N PHE A 386 15.93 13.35 15.50
CA PHE A 386 16.45 12.67 14.32
C PHE A 386 17.15 11.33 14.68
N TYR A 387 17.98 11.31 15.71
CA TYR A 387 18.68 10.08 16.14
C TYR A 387 17.76 9.06 16.83
N SER A 388 16.67 9.51 17.46
CA SER A 388 15.73 8.63 18.17
C SER A 388 15.00 7.65 17.25
N VAL A 389 14.91 7.96 15.95
CA VAL A 389 14.24 7.11 14.96
C VAL A 389 15.21 6.01 14.49
N PRO A 390 14.85 4.72 14.60
CA PRO A 390 15.57 3.62 13.96
C PRO A 390 15.63 3.81 12.43
N LYS A 391 16.85 3.83 11.85
CA LYS A 391 17.06 4.07 10.41
C LYS A 391 17.84 2.95 9.71
N LEU A 392 17.58 2.75 8.41
CA LEU A 392 18.39 1.86 7.55
C LEU A 392 19.55 2.63 6.92
N GLY A 393 20.61 1.93 6.52
CA GLY A 393 21.77 2.49 5.81
C GLY A 393 23.03 2.69 6.66
N GLY A 394 22.94 2.49 7.99
CA GLY A 394 24.10 2.58 8.90
C GLY A 394 24.48 4.01 9.27
N LYS A 395 25.44 4.14 10.21
CA LYS A 395 25.78 5.42 10.85
C LYS A 395 26.29 6.48 9.87
N ASP A 396 27.06 6.08 8.85
CA ASP A 396 27.65 7.03 7.89
C ASP A 396 26.57 7.77 7.08
N LEU A 397 25.51 7.05 6.69
CA LEU A 397 24.36 7.65 6.03
C LEU A 397 23.59 8.58 6.99
N GLU A 398 23.40 8.16 8.25
CA GLU A 398 22.74 9.00 9.26
C GLU A 398 23.48 10.32 9.49
N GLU A 399 24.82 10.29 9.59
CA GLU A 399 25.63 11.50 9.75
C GLU A 399 25.52 12.43 8.53
N THR A 400 25.51 11.89 7.31
CA THR A 400 25.34 12.69 6.08
C THR A 400 24.02 13.48 6.10
N TYR A 401 22.92 12.86 6.52
CA TYR A 401 21.63 13.53 6.61
C TYR A 401 21.58 14.51 7.79
N LYS A 402 22.23 14.21 8.91
CA LYS A 402 22.33 15.13 10.04
C LYS A 402 23.17 16.36 9.71
N GLU A 403 24.26 16.23 8.96
CA GLU A 403 25.01 17.37 8.42
C GLU A 403 24.14 18.23 7.50
N ARG A 404 23.40 17.59 6.58
CA ARG A 404 22.43 18.29 5.71
C ARG A 404 21.32 19.02 6.49
N MET A 405 20.91 18.48 7.64
CA MET A 405 19.89 19.12 8.50
C MET A 405 20.43 20.35 9.23
N LEU A 406 21.74 20.38 9.52
CA LEU A 406 22.41 21.47 10.23
C LEU A 406 22.95 22.58 9.32
N ALA A 407 23.16 22.25 8.04
CA ALA A 407 23.48 23.18 6.97
C ALA A 407 22.24 24.00 6.58
#